data_AF-A0AAW1JCL2-F1
#
_entry.id   AF-A0AAW1JCL2-F1
#
_cell.length_a   1.000
_cell.length_b   1.000
_cell.length_c   1.000
_cell.angle_alpha   90.00
_cell.angle_beta   90.00
_cell.angle_gamma   90.00
#
_symmetry.space_group_name_H-M   'P 1'
#
loop_
_entity.id
_entity.type
_entity.pdbx_description
1 polymer ?
#
loop_
_entity_poly.entity_id
_entity_poly.type
_entity_poly.pdbx_seq_one_letter_code
_entity_poly.pdbx_strand_id
1 'polypeptide(L)'
;MKANPGRVVGPFKIGKNFSVAYGKAATTAIASSGFAQTGIYPLNSEIFPDDLFMPSLVSDQPHAHVSAEHDPVTMEADQAMSENNLEIIEAAEATPEDDRASPGSS
;
A
#
# COMPACT_ATOMS: atom_id res chain seq x y z
N MET A 1 4.66 -23.04 28.39
CA MET A 1 3.19 -23.13 28.17
C MET A 1 2.88 -24.40 27.40
N LYS A 2 2.13 -25.33 27.97
CA LYS A 2 1.72 -26.58 27.29
C LYS A 2 0.19 -26.59 27.22
N ALA A 3 -0.33 -26.00 26.15
CA ALA A 3 -1.77 -25.96 25.90
C ALA A 3 -2.10 -26.97 24.79
N ASN A 4 -2.60 -28.15 25.20
CA ASN A 4 -3.33 -29.14 24.40
C ASN A 4 -2.98 -29.17 22.88
N PRO A 5 -1.78 -29.65 22.50
CA PRO A 5 -1.45 -29.82 21.10
C PRO A 5 -2.37 -30.87 20.47
N GLY A 6 -3.07 -30.51 19.39
CA GLY A 6 -3.91 -31.43 18.61
C GLY A 6 -5.43 -31.22 18.70
N ARG A 7 -5.94 -30.30 19.53
CA ARG A 7 -7.38 -30.02 19.59
C ARG A 7 -7.80 -28.98 18.54
N VAL A 8 -8.61 -29.40 17.56
CA VAL A 8 -9.20 -28.50 16.55
C VAL A 8 -10.00 -27.40 17.23
N VAL A 9 -9.65 -26.15 16.95
CA VAL A 9 -10.37 -24.97 17.42
C VAL A 9 -11.54 -24.73 16.46
N GLY A 10 -12.76 -24.99 16.92
CA GLY A 10 -13.97 -24.69 16.14
C GLY A 10 -14.24 -23.18 16.01
N PRO A 11 -15.04 -22.76 15.01
CA PRO A 11 -15.29 -21.35 14.69
C PRO A 11 -15.83 -20.53 15.88
N PHE A 12 -16.70 -21.10 16.73
CA PHE A 12 -17.20 -20.42 17.92
C PHE A 12 -16.12 -20.09 18.97
N LYS A 13 -15.08 -20.94 19.09
CA LYS A 13 -13.95 -20.69 19.99
C LYS A 13 -13.08 -19.54 19.46
N ILE A 14 -12.92 -19.46 18.14
CA ILE A 14 -12.22 -18.35 17.48
C ILE A 14 -12.98 -17.04 17.72
N GLY A 15 -14.30 -17.02 17.50
CA GLY A 15 -15.13 -15.85 17.77
C GLY A 15 -15.02 -15.36 19.22
N LYS A 16 -15.05 -16.27 20.20
CA LYS A 16 -14.86 -15.92 21.62
C LYS A 16 -13.48 -15.31 21.89
N ASN A 17 -12.42 -15.92 21.38
CA ASN A 17 -11.06 -15.42 21.56
C ASN A 17 -10.89 -14.04 20.92
N PHE A 18 -11.41 -13.88 19.70
CA PHE A 18 -11.36 -12.63 18.97
C PHE A 18 -12.13 -11.53 19.67
N SER A 19 -13.34 -11.81 20.18
CA SER A 19 -14.12 -10.84 20.95
C SER A 19 -13.35 -10.32 22.17
N VAL A 20 -12.70 -11.21 22.94
CA VAL A 20 -11.87 -10.81 24.09
C VAL A 20 -10.64 -10.03 23.66
N ALA A 21 -9.96 -10.46 22.60
CA ALA A 21 -8.77 -9.77 22.08
C ALA A 21 -9.11 -8.37 21.55
N TYR A 22 -10.17 -8.27 20.74
CA TYR A 22 -10.64 -7.02 20.17
C TYR A 22 -11.08 -6.04 21.25
N GLY A 23 -11.86 -6.48 22.24
CA GLY A 23 -12.29 -5.60 23.35
C GLY A 23 -11.12 -5.05 24.19
N LYS A 24 -9.97 -5.75 24.20
CA LYS A 24 -8.76 -5.26 24.85
C LYS A 24 -7.92 -4.33 23.97
N ALA A 25 -7.84 -4.62 22.68
CA ALA A 25 -6.99 -3.89 21.74
C ALA A 25 -7.66 -2.60 21.23
N ALA A 26 -8.92 -2.69 20.82
CA ALA A 26 -9.66 -1.60 20.20
C ALA A 26 -10.32 -0.69 21.25
N THR A 27 -9.49 -0.10 22.12
CA THR A 27 -9.96 0.87 23.12
C THR A 27 -9.51 2.28 22.76
N THR A 28 -10.30 3.28 23.16
CA THR A 28 -9.97 4.70 22.95
C THR A 28 -8.67 5.09 23.65
N ALA A 29 -8.33 4.44 24.77
CA ALA A 29 -7.08 4.65 25.48
C ALA A 29 -5.84 4.21 24.67
N ILE A 30 -5.94 3.09 23.94
CA ILE A 30 -4.85 2.64 23.05
C ILE A 30 -4.72 3.59 21.87
N ALA A 31 -5.84 4.03 21.27
CA ALA A 31 -5.83 5.00 20.19
C ALA A 31 -5.22 6.35 20.63
N SER A 32 -5.64 6.88 21.79
CA SER A 32 -5.13 8.14 22.32
C SER A 32 -3.65 8.06 22.68
N SER A 33 -3.20 6.94 23.24
CA SER A 33 -1.77 6.70 23.49
C SER A 33 -0.96 6.69 22.19
N GLY A 34 -1.50 6.10 21.12
CA GLY A 34 -0.86 6.12 19.80
C GLY A 34 -0.75 7.54 19.24
N PHE A 35 -1.83 8.32 19.32
CA PHE A 35 -1.84 9.71 18.85
C PHE A 35 -0.93 10.63 19.69
N ALA A 36 -0.80 10.38 20.98
CA ALA A 36 0.09 11.13 21.84
C ALA A 36 1.56 10.92 21.43
N GLN A 37 1.91 9.69 21.04
CA GLN A 37 3.27 9.34 20.63
C GLN A 37 3.66 9.92 19.26
N THR A 38 2.70 10.25 18.41
CA THR A 38 2.94 10.94 17.13
C THR A 38 2.72 12.45 17.23
N GLY A 39 2.34 12.97 18.40
CA GLY A 39 2.02 14.38 18.58
C GLY A 39 0.76 14.83 17.84
N ILE A 40 -0.12 13.90 17.44
CA ILE A 40 -1.42 14.23 16.80
C ILE A 40 -2.41 14.69 17.86
N TYR A 41 -2.46 13.99 19.00
CA TYR A 41 -3.34 14.33 20.11
C TYR A 41 -2.75 13.91 21.47
N PRO A 42 -2.48 14.86 22.40
CA PRO A 42 -2.51 16.30 22.20
C PRO A 42 -1.55 16.74 21.09
N LEU A 43 -1.86 17.86 20.42
CA LEU A 43 -1.03 18.36 19.33
C LEU A 43 0.35 18.77 19.88
N ASN A 44 1.41 18.16 19.36
CA ASN A 44 2.79 18.51 19.65
C ASN A 44 3.64 18.38 18.37
N SER A 45 3.86 19.51 17.70
CA SER A 45 4.64 19.57 16.45
C SER A 45 6.15 19.38 16.66
N GLU A 46 6.64 19.57 17.89
CA GLU A 46 8.07 19.46 18.24
C GLU A 46 8.50 18.01 18.55
N ILE A 47 7.61 17.03 18.33
CA ILE A 47 7.87 15.63 18.69
C ILE A 47 8.88 14.94 17.76
N PHE A 48 9.03 15.44 16.53
CA PHE A 48 10.01 14.97 15.56
C PHE A 48 11.08 16.05 15.37
N PRO A 49 12.35 15.80 15.78
CA PRO A 49 13.42 16.76 15.53
C PRO A 49 13.76 16.83 14.03
N ASP A 50 14.29 17.98 13.60
CA ASP A 50 14.66 18.26 12.21
C ASP A 50 15.57 17.19 11.58
N ASP A 51 16.45 16.58 12.38
CA ASP A 51 17.37 15.52 11.95
C ASP A 51 16.64 14.29 11.36
N LEU A 52 15.40 14.00 11.80
CA LEU A 52 14.59 12.91 11.24
C LEU A 52 14.05 13.21 9.84
N PHE A 53 14.00 14.49 9.46
CA PHE A 53 13.60 14.94 8.13
C PHE A 53 14.80 15.12 7.19
N MET A 54 16.03 14.92 7.67
CA MET A 54 17.21 15.01 6.83
C MET A 54 17.23 13.87 5.79
N PRO A 55 17.71 14.14 4.55
CA PRO A 55 17.86 13.11 3.53
C PRO A 55 18.83 12.02 3.97
N SER A 56 18.53 10.78 3.60
CA SER A 56 19.45 9.65 3.83
C SER A 56 20.68 9.76 2.93
N LEU A 57 21.87 9.50 3.49
CA LEU A 57 23.15 9.47 2.78
C LEU A 57 23.20 8.48 1.61
N VAL A 58 22.25 7.53 1.53
CA VAL A 58 22.19 6.53 0.45
C VAL A 58 21.79 7.15 -0.90
N SER A 59 21.20 8.34 -0.89
CA SER A 59 20.87 9.08 -2.12
C SER A 59 22.08 9.76 -2.76
N ASP A 60 23.23 9.83 -2.07
CA ASP A 60 24.50 10.27 -2.65
C ASP A 60 25.13 9.15 -3.47
N GLN A 61 24.43 8.72 -4.53
CA GLN A 61 25.08 7.91 -5.55
C GLN A 61 26.03 8.82 -6.31
N PRO A 62 27.34 8.48 -6.40
CA PRO A 62 28.24 9.24 -7.24
C PRO A 62 27.67 9.21 -8.66
N HIS A 63 27.33 10.38 -9.20
CA HIS A 63 27.06 10.51 -10.62
C HIS A 63 28.32 10.01 -11.33
N ALA A 64 28.22 8.85 -11.99
CA ALA A 64 29.27 8.39 -12.88
C ALA A 64 29.42 9.49 -13.93
N HIS A 65 30.49 10.26 -13.82
CA HIS A 65 30.89 11.22 -14.84
C HIS A 65 31.26 10.37 -16.07
N VAL A 66 30.27 10.09 -16.93
CA VAL A 66 30.54 9.60 -18.27
C VAL A 66 31.23 10.75 -18.98
N SER A 67 32.57 10.72 -18.94
CA SER A 67 33.39 11.56 -19.79
C SER A 67 32.92 11.27 -21.22
N ALA A 68 32.50 12.31 -21.93
CA ALA A 68 32.10 12.25 -23.32
C ALA A 68 33.36 11.96 -24.17
N GLU A 69 33.84 10.72 -24.12
CA GLU A 69 34.76 10.18 -25.11
C GLU A 69 33.89 9.60 -26.22
N HIS A 70 34.03 10.23 -27.37
CA HIS A 70 33.20 10.17 -28.54
C HIS A 70 33.53 8.92 -29.35
N ASP A 71 32.68 7.89 -29.30
CA ASP A 71 32.68 6.82 -30.31
C ASP A 71 31.43 6.99 -31.18
N PRO A 72 31.55 7.19 -32.51
CA PRO A 72 30.39 7.28 -33.38
C PRO A 72 29.74 5.89 -33.46
N VAL A 73 28.64 5.70 -32.74
CA VAL A 73 27.73 4.57 -32.98
C VAL A 73 27.09 4.78 -34.34
N THR A 74 27.54 3.98 -35.30
CA THR A 74 26.91 3.78 -36.59
C THR A 74 25.45 3.39 -36.35
N MET A 75 24.53 4.16 -36.93
CA MET A 75 23.11 3.86 -36.91
C MET A 75 22.87 2.62 -37.78
N GLU A 76 22.77 1.44 -37.18
CA GLU A 76 22.04 0.33 -37.80
C GLU A 76 20.71 0.18 -37.08
N ALA A 77 19.67 0.66 -37.77
CA ALA A 77 18.29 0.45 -37.39
C ALA A 77 17.96 -1.03 -37.56
N ASP A 78 17.61 -1.70 -36.46
CA ASP A 78 16.75 -2.88 -36.55
C ASP A 78 15.65 -2.80 -35.49
N GLN A 79 14.46 -2.48 -35.98
CA GLN A 79 13.20 -2.43 -35.25
C GLN A 79 12.64 -3.85 -35.13
N ALA A 80 12.55 -4.37 -33.90
CA ALA A 80 11.56 -5.36 -33.41
C ALA A 80 12.02 -5.76 -32.00
N MET A 81 11.37 -5.45 -30.89
CA MET A 81 9.99 -5.78 -30.54
C MET A 81 9.53 -4.79 -29.45
N SER A 82 8.91 -3.68 -29.83
CA SER A 82 7.91 -3.03 -28.98
C SER A 82 6.58 -3.72 -29.22
N GLU A 83 5.69 -3.69 -28.23
CA GLU A 83 4.30 -4.21 -28.26
C GLU A 83 4.16 -5.66 -27.82
N ASN A 84 4.22 -5.91 -26.51
CA ASN A 84 3.55 -7.10 -25.96
C ASN A 84 3.14 -7.00 -24.49
N ASN A 85 2.91 -5.80 -23.95
CA ASN A 85 2.50 -5.70 -22.55
C ASN A 85 1.42 -4.64 -22.26
N LEU A 86 0.51 -4.40 -23.19
CA LEU A 86 -0.60 -3.46 -22.99
C LEU A 86 -2.02 -4.05 -23.15
N GLU A 87 -2.19 -5.38 -23.22
CA GLU A 87 -3.52 -5.98 -23.43
C GLU A 87 -4.24 -6.52 -22.16
N ILE A 88 -3.79 -6.24 -20.93
CA ILE A 88 -4.41 -6.84 -19.73
C ILE A 88 -5.30 -5.87 -18.92
N ILE A 89 -5.38 -4.58 -19.22
CA ILE A 89 -6.11 -3.60 -18.37
C ILE A 89 -7.44 -3.10 -18.97
N GLU A 90 -7.84 -3.54 -20.17
CA GLU A 90 -9.08 -3.09 -20.83
C GLU A 90 -10.16 -4.19 -20.92
N ALA A 91 -10.43 -4.88 -19.80
CA ALA A 91 -11.54 -5.85 -19.72
C ALA A 91 -12.38 -5.76 -18.43
N ALA A 92 -12.21 -4.71 -17.63
CA ALA A 92 -12.94 -4.55 -16.36
C ALA A 92 -13.95 -3.39 -16.34
N GLU A 93 -14.08 -2.59 -17.40
CA GLU A 93 -15.08 -1.54 -17.51
C GLU A 93 -16.16 -1.91 -18.53
N ALA A 94 -16.88 -2.99 -18.24
CA ALA A 94 -18.19 -3.25 -18.83
C ALA A 94 -19.23 -3.01 -17.73
N THR A 95 -19.68 -1.77 -17.61
CA THR A 95 -20.92 -1.42 -16.91
C THR A 95 -22.09 -2.04 -17.67
N PRO A 96 -22.93 -2.90 -17.06
CA PRO A 96 -24.18 -3.29 -17.69
C PRO A 96 -25.16 -2.11 -17.63
N GLU A 97 -25.43 -1.52 -18.78
CA GLU A 97 -26.58 -0.65 -19.04
C GLU A 97 -27.86 -1.44 -18.71
N ASP A 98 -28.50 -1.17 -17.57
CA ASP A 98 -29.83 -1.71 -17.24
C ASP A 98 -30.89 -0.85 -17.92
N ASP A 99 -31.22 -1.28 -19.13
CA ASP A 99 -32.24 -0.77 -20.03
C ASP A 99 -33.65 -1.05 -19.46
N ARG A 100 -34.00 -0.39 -18.34
CA ARG A 100 -35.40 -0.31 -17.90
C ARG A 100 -36.09 0.84 -18.61
N ALA A 101 -36.52 0.52 -19.83
CA ALA A 101 -37.61 1.17 -20.52
C ALA A 101 -38.73 1.55 -19.55
N SER A 102 -39.00 2.85 -19.47
CA SER A 102 -40.26 3.41 -19.01
C SER A 102 -41.25 3.34 -20.17
N PRO A 103 -42.43 2.70 -20.01
CA PRO A 103 -43.56 3.04 -20.83
C PRO A 103 -44.67 3.66 -19.98
N GLY A 104 -45.00 4.91 -20.35
CA GLY A 104 -46.38 5.24 -20.66
C GLY A 104 -47.28 5.65 -19.49
N SER A 105 -47.57 6.95 -19.49
CA SER A 105 -48.84 7.51 -19.04
C SER A 105 -50.06 6.80 -19.66
N SER A 106 -51.06 6.50 -18.84
CA SER A 106 -52.49 6.79 -19.06
C SER A 106 -53.25 6.57 -17.76
#